data_AF-A0A4U6SW20-F1
#
_entry.id   AF-A0A4U6SW20-F1
#
_cell.length_a   1.000
_cell.length_b   1.000
_cell.length_c   1.000
_cell.angle_alpha   90.00
_cell.angle_beta   90.00
_cell.angle_gamma   90.00
#
_symmetry.space_group_name_H-M   'P 1'
#
loop_
_entity.id
_entity.type
_entity.pdbx_description
1 polymer ?
#
loop_
_entity_poly.entity_id
_entity_poly.type
_entity_poly.pdbx_seq_one_letter_code
_entity_poly.pdbx_strand_id
1 'polypeptide(L)'
;MAAATFSAAGRRLLSTAAAAAEKTELPVPIAQLRRLARAGRLADIDAALAPLLPSHTGAALSSLSSVGLPHRAEELWRAMVQDHGIAPDAAAYNSRITYKSANGTVDKVRELSGQYANLFRAQTFASRSIPVNFHQLIRNAGISTTRNLLADDAMVPISSPLTPPLGDGEETDKKGAVVKRLKVQAIKKDIKQSPKKVNLVAKLVRGMRVEDALLQLQVTVKRAAKTVYQVIHSARANAAHNHGLDPDKLIVEEAFVGKGLYLKRLSYHAKGRCGVMVRPRCRLTVVVREATAEEEAKIAKLRVSNYKKLTRKERQLMPHRLIEVSPRWARKRKEEAGATA
;
A
#
# COMPACT_ATOMS: atom_id res chain seq x y z
N MET A 1 -19.39 7.80 -27.24
CA MET A 1 -19.22 8.68 -26.07
C MET A 1 -19.06 7.83 -24.82
N ALA A 2 -17.82 7.50 -24.44
CA ALA A 2 -17.54 6.68 -23.26
C ALA A 2 -17.40 7.58 -22.03
N ALA A 3 -18.39 7.56 -21.13
CA ALA A 3 -18.29 8.20 -19.83
C ALA A 3 -17.22 7.45 -19.01
N ALA A 4 -16.09 8.10 -18.73
CA ALA A 4 -15.06 7.56 -17.86
C ALA A 4 -15.58 7.53 -16.42
N THR A 5 -16.10 6.38 -15.99
CA THR A 5 -16.64 6.20 -14.64
C THR A 5 -15.51 6.21 -13.61
N PHE A 6 -15.48 7.22 -12.73
CA PHE A 6 -14.60 7.25 -11.56
C PHE A 6 -14.88 6.05 -10.65
N SER A 7 -13.81 5.38 -10.16
CA SER A 7 -13.92 4.22 -9.27
C SER A 7 -14.80 4.52 -8.04
N ALA A 8 -15.62 3.54 -7.63
CA ALA A 8 -16.49 3.66 -6.45
C ALA A 8 -15.72 4.03 -5.16
N ALA A 9 -14.44 3.68 -5.08
CA ALA A 9 -13.56 4.08 -3.98
C ALA A 9 -13.21 5.58 -4.03
N GLY A 10 -12.97 6.14 -5.21
CA GLY A 10 -12.71 7.57 -5.39
C GLY A 10 -13.92 8.44 -5.05
N ARG A 11 -15.14 7.99 -5.44
CA ARG A 11 -16.40 8.62 -5.02
C ARG A 11 -16.57 8.62 -3.50
N ARG A 12 -16.24 7.50 -2.85
CA ARG A 12 -16.30 7.39 -1.38
C ARG A 12 -15.30 8.31 -0.69
N LEU A 13 -14.04 8.35 -1.14
CA LEU A 13 -13.00 9.18 -0.54
C LEU A 13 -13.32 10.68 -0.62
N LEU A 14 -13.84 11.14 -1.77
CA LEU A 14 -14.27 12.53 -1.93
C LEU A 14 -15.53 12.84 -1.12
N SER A 15 -16.47 11.89 -1.00
CA SER A 15 -17.67 12.04 -0.16
C SER A 15 -17.37 12.07 1.34
N THR A 16 -16.35 11.32 1.80
CA THR A 16 -15.93 11.31 3.20
C THR A 16 -15.15 12.56 3.58
N ALA A 17 -14.40 13.15 2.65
CA ALA A 17 -13.75 14.45 2.86
C ALA A 17 -14.78 15.58 2.96
N ALA A 18 -15.87 15.53 2.18
CA ALA A 18 -16.98 16.48 2.29
C ALA A 18 -17.78 16.34 3.60
N ALA A 19 -17.85 15.14 4.19
CA ALA A 19 -18.57 14.88 5.44
C ALA A 19 -17.89 15.44 6.70
N ALA A 20 -16.62 15.86 6.62
CA ALA A 20 -15.85 16.40 7.74
C ALA A 20 -15.95 17.93 7.88
N ALA A 21 -16.57 18.63 6.94
CA ALA A 21 -16.88 20.05 7.06
C ALA A 21 -18.20 20.22 7.83
N GLU A 22 -18.23 21.17 8.76
CA GLU A 22 -19.39 21.55 9.56
C GLU A 22 -20.63 21.66 8.66
N LYS A 23 -21.65 20.82 8.90
CA LYS A 23 -22.88 20.83 8.11
C LYS A 23 -23.68 22.06 8.48
N THR A 24 -23.46 23.17 7.78
CA THR A 24 -24.41 24.27 7.78
C THR A 24 -25.63 23.81 6.98
N GLU A 25 -26.65 23.33 7.68
CA GLU A 25 -27.90 22.90 7.05
C GLU A 25 -28.56 24.12 6.39
N LEU A 26 -29.02 23.95 5.14
CA LEU A 26 -29.80 24.99 4.49
C LEU A 26 -31.14 25.13 5.20
N PRO A 27 -31.60 26.37 5.45
CA PRO A 27 -32.92 26.61 6.05
C PRO A 27 -34.09 26.26 5.12
N VAL A 28 -33.83 25.89 3.85
CA VAL A 28 -34.86 25.44 2.89
C VAL A 28 -34.88 23.91 2.83
N PRO A 29 -36.04 23.26 3.06
CA PRO A 29 -36.12 21.81 3.01
C PRO A 29 -35.87 21.26 1.59
N ILE A 30 -35.00 20.26 1.48
CA ILE A 30 -34.64 19.62 0.20
C ILE A 30 -35.89 19.09 -0.56
N ALA A 31 -36.94 18.69 0.16
CA ALA A 31 -38.20 18.24 -0.43
C ALA A 31 -38.90 19.34 -1.26
N GLN A 32 -38.82 20.60 -0.81
CA GLN A 32 -39.37 21.75 -1.54
C GLN A 32 -38.62 21.99 -2.84
N LEU A 33 -37.28 21.95 -2.80
CA LEU A 33 -36.43 22.07 -3.99
C LEU A 33 -36.70 20.94 -5.00
N ARG A 34 -36.89 19.70 -4.54
CA ARG A 34 -37.28 18.57 -5.41
C ARG A 34 -38.66 18.78 -6.04
N ARG A 35 -39.61 19.35 -5.31
CA ARG A 35 -40.97 19.64 -5.82
C ARG A 35 -40.91 20.71 -6.93
N LEU A 36 -40.17 21.79 -6.71
CA LEU A 36 -39.99 22.87 -7.69
C LEU A 36 -39.24 22.38 -8.93
N ALA A 37 -38.20 21.56 -8.76
CA ALA A 37 -37.44 20.99 -9.87
C ALA A 37 -38.31 20.06 -10.73
N ARG A 38 -39.15 19.21 -10.12
CA ARG A 38 -40.11 18.36 -10.85
C ARG A 38 -41.17 19.18 -11.59
N ALA A 39 -41.54 20.34 -11.05
CA ALA A 39 -42.49 21.25 -11.68
C ALA A 39 -41.86 22.16 -12.74
N GLY A 40 -40.55 22.08 -12.99
CA GLY A 40 -39.83 22.93 -13.95
C GLY A 40 -39.72 24.40 -13.54
N ARG A 41 -40.07 24.76 -12.29
CA ARG A 41 -40.07 26.14 -11.80
C ARG A 41 -38.68 26.54 -11.30
N LEU A 42 -37.77 26.77 -12.23
CA LEU A 42 -36.37 27.09 -11.92
C LEU A 42 -36.20 28.47 -11.27
N ALA A 43 -36.97 29.48 -11.70
CA ALA A 43 -36.92 30.82 -11.12
C ALA A 43 -37.29 30.84 -9.61
N ASP A 44 -38.25 30.01 -9.20
CA ASP A 44 -38.66 29.88 -7.80
C ASP A 44 -37.54 29.27 -6.93
N ILE A 45 -36.71 28.40 -7.52
CA ILE A 45 -35.55 27.80 -6.85
C ILE A 45 -34.47 28.85 -6.63
N ASP A 46 -34.18 29.66 -7.65
CA ASP A 46 -33.16 30.71 -7.54
C ASP A 46 -33.61 31.81 -6.57
N ALA A 47 -34.90 32.18 -6.59
CA ALA A 47 -35.47 33.13 -5.64
C ALA A 47 -35.39 32.62 -4.18
N ALA A 48 -35.57 31.32 -3.96
CA ALA A 48 -35.44 30.71 -2.64
C ALA A 48 -33.98 30.63 -2.15
N LEU A 49 -33.00 30.53 -3.06
CA LEU A 49 -31.58 30.39 -2.74
C LEU A 49 -30.85 31.74 -2.63
N ALA A 50 -31.23 32.74 -3.44
CA ALA A 50 -30.60 34.06 -3.50
C ALA A 50 -30.33 34.73 -2.13
N PRO A 51 -31.29 34.78 -1.17
CA PRO A 51 -31.03 35.43 0.12
C PRO A 51 -30.05 34.65 1.02
N LEU A 52 -29.76 33.38 0.71
CA LEU A 52 -28.97 32.48 1.55
C LEU A 52 -27.54 32.30 1.05
N LEU A 53 -27.21 32.84 -0.13
CA LEU A 53 -25.89 32.69 -0.75
C LEU A 53 -24.72 33.23 0.08
N PRO A 54 -24.84 34.34 0.85
CA PRO A 54 -23.72 34.84 1.65
C PRO A 54 -23.30 33.91 2.79
N SER A 55 -24.22 33.10 3.33
CA SER A 55 -23.99 32.28 4.53
C SER A 55 -23.96 30.77 4.26
N HIS A 56 -24.60 30.28 3.19
CA HIS A 56 -24.80 28.86 2.95
C HIS A 56 -24.37 28.42 1.53
N THR A 57 -23.23 28.93 1.07
CA THR A 57 -22.66 28.69 -0.27
C THR A 57 -22.56 27.19 -0.63
N GLY A 58 -21.87 26.41 0.19
CA GLY A 58 -21.60 24.99 -0.07
C GLY A 58 -22.86 24.14 0.00
N ALA A 59 -23.77 24.45 0.92
CA ALA A 59 -24.99 23.71 1.10
C ALA A 59 -26.00 23.96 -0.05
N ALA A 60 -26.09 25.19 -0.57
CA ALA A 60 -26.88 25.55 -1.75
C ALA A 60 -26.47 24.74 -2.99
N LEU A 61 -25.16 24.68 -3.25
CA LEU A 61 -24.60 23.93 -4.38
C LEU A 61 -24.79 22.42 -4.23
N SER A 62 -24.59 21.89 -3.03
CA SER A 62 -24.80 20.48 -2.71
C SER A 62 -26.27 20.06 -2.88
N SER A 63 -27.22 20.95 -2.52
CA SER A 63 -28.65 20.69 -2.64
C SER A 63 -29.14 20.70 -4.08
N LEU A 64 -28.70 21.64 -4.92
CA LEU A 64 -29.02 21.64 -6.35
C LEU A 64 -28.52 20.38 -7.05
N SER A 65 -27.31 19.93 -6.69
CA SER A 65 -26.74 18.66 -7.16
C SER A 65 -27.60 17.46 -6.71
N SER A 66 -27.99 17.42 -5.44
CA SER A 66 -28.82 16.36 -4.85
C SER A 66 -30.25 16.30 -5.41
N VAL A 67 -30.72 17.38 -6.03
CA VAL A 67 -32.02 17.49 -6.71
C VAL A 67 -31.93 17.08 -8.19
N GLY A 68 -30.72 16.90 -8.73
CA GLY A 68 -30.51 16.54 -10.13
C GLY A 68 -30.43 17.73 -11.08
N LEU A 69 -30.09 18.93 -10.58
CA LEU A 69 -29.89 20.16 -11.38
C LEU A 69 -28.41 20.60 -11.38
N PRO A 70 -27.53 19.81 -12.01
CA PRO A 70 -26.09 20.02 -11.96
C PRO A 70 -25.58 21.23 -12.74
N HIS A 71 -26.19 21.52 -13.90
CA HIS A 71 -25.83 22.68 -14.74
C HIS A 71 -26.19 23.99 -14.04
N ARG A 72 -27.34 24.01 -13.33
CA ARG A 72 -27.79 25.17 -12.57
C ARG A 72 -26.88 25.48 -11.38
N ALA A 73 -26.32 24.46 -10.74
CA ALA A 73 -25.33 24.65 -9.67
C ALA A 73 -24.05 25.35 -10.18
N GLU A 74 -23.60 25.08 -11.41
CA GLU A 74 -22.45 25.77 -12.02
C GLU A 74 -22.80 27.21 -12.44
N GLU A 75 -24.02 27.46 -12.93
CA GLU A 75 -24.50 28.82 -13.23
C GLU A 75 -24.60 29.66 -11.96
N LEU A 76 -25.16 29.11 -10.90
CA LEU A 76 -25.25 29.75 -9.59
C LEU A 76 -23.84 30.00 -9.01
N TRP A 77 -22.91 29.05 -9.15
CA TRP A 77 -21.51 29.28 -8.78
C TRP A 77 -20.89 30.47 -9.53
N ARG A 78 -21.10 30.53 -10.86
CA ARG A 78 -20.55 31.62 -11.69
C ARG A 78 -21.15 32.97 -11.28
N ALA A 79 -22.47 33.03 -11.10
CA ALA A 79 -23.18 34.22 -10.65
C ALA A 79 -22.69 34.67 -9.26
N MET A 80 -22.46 33.77 -8.32
CA MET A 80 -21.91 34.10 -7.00
C MET A 80 -20.53 34.76 -7.08
N VAL A 81 -19.65 34.24 -7.95
CA VAL A 81 -18.28 34.73 -8.11
C VAL A 81 -18.24 36.03 -8.92
N GLN A 82 -19.12 36.17 -9.92
CA GLN A 82 -19.13 37.31 -10.86
C GLN A 82 -20.01 38.48 -10.38
N ASP A 83 -21.22 38.20 -9.89
CA ASP A 83 -22.24 39.22 -9.59
C ASP A 83 -22.22 39.64 -8.11
N HIS A 84 -21.84 38.74 -7.20
CA HIS A 84 -21.88 38.99 -5.75
C HIS A 84 -20.49 39.12 -5.10
N GLY A 85 -19.40 38.82 -5.82
CA GLY A 85 -18.03 38.91 -5.30
C GLY A 85 -17.76 38.00 -4.09
N ILE A 86 -18.56 36.95 -3.88
CA ILE A 86 -18.46 36.06 -2.72
C ILE A 86 -17.25 35.13 -2.91
N ALA A 87 -16.28 35.20 -2.00
CA ALA A 87 -15.17 34.26 -1.96
C ALA A 87 -15.68 32.87 -1.56
N PRO A 88 -15.57 31.84 -2.42
CA PRO A 88 -16.20 30.56 -2.15
C PRO A 88 -15.44 29.75 -1.09
N ASP A 89 -16.19 29.21 -0.12
CA ASP A 89 -15.65 28.35 0.94
C ASP A 89 -15.05 27.04 0.40
N ALA A 90 -14.12 26.44 1.15
CA ALA A 90 -13.50 25.16 0.81
C ALA A 90 -14.55 24.04 0.60
N ALA A 91 -15.66 24.07 1.34
CA ALA A 91 -16.78 23.14 1.19
C ALA A 91 -17.52 23.29 -0.16
N ALA A 92 -17.68 24.54 -0.61
CA ALA A 92 -18.31 24.86 -1.89
C ALA A 92 -17.42 24.36 -3.05
N TYR A 93 -16.10 24.52 -2.92
CA TYR A 93 -15.12 24.03 -3.89
C TYR A 93 -15.08 22.49 -4.00
N ASN A 94 -15.11 21.79 -2.86
CA ASN A 94 -15.17 20.32 -2.82
C ASN A 94 -16.45 19.76 -3.48
N SER A 95 -17.58 20.43 -3.26
CA SER A 95 -18.87 20.07 -3.88
C SER A 95 -18.83 20.21 -5.40
N ARG A 96 -18.08 21.18 -5.92
CA ARG A 96 -17.87 21.37 -7.36
C ARG A 96 -16.96 20.31 -7.99
N ILE A 97 -15.87 19.93 -7.31
CA ILE A 97 -14.95 18.87 -7.79
C ILE A 97 -15.66 17.52 -7.85
N THR A 98 -16.37 17.15 -6.78
CA THR A 98 -17.14 15.91 -6.72
C THR A 98 -18.16 15.84 -7.86
N TYR A 99 -18.83 16.95 -8.13
CA TYR A 99 -19.75 17.09 -9.26
C TYR A 99 -19.06 16.90 -10.63
N LYS A 100 -17.98 17.63 -10.93
CA LYS A 100 -17.26 17.49 -12.21
C LYS A 100 -16.66 16.09 -12.39
N SER A 101 -16.29 15.41 -11.30
CA SER A 101 -15.82 14.02 -11.36
C SER A 101 -16.91 13.02 -11.75
N ALA A 102 -18.20 13.35 -11.53
CA ALA A 102 -19.33 12.51 -11.88
C ALA A 102 -19.75 12.68 -13.35
N ASN A 103 -19.65 13.90 -13.90
CA ASN A 103 -20.22 14.26 -15.20
C ASN A 103 -19.21 14.73 -16.27
N GLY A 104 -17.94 14.97 -15.91
CA GLY A 104 -16.94 15.60 -16.78
C GLY A 104 -15.85 14.66 -17.31
N THR A 105 -15.12 15.13 -18.32
CA THR A 105 -13.88 14.50 -18.82
C THR A 105 -12.74 14.67 -17.81
N VAL A 106 -11.85 13.68 -17.70
CA VAL A 106 -10.73 13.64 -16.75
C VAL A 106 -9.87 14.92 -16.79
N ASP A 107 -9.65 15.48 -17.97
CA ASP A 107 -8.81 16.67 -18.17
C ASP A 107 -9.40 17.93 -17.51
N LYS A 108 -10.73 18.09 -17.55
CA LYS A 108 -11.43 19.22 -16.89
C LYS A 108 -11.37 19.13 -15.36
N VAL A 109 -11.29 17.91 -14.81
CA VAL A 109 -11.11 17.69 -13.36
C VAL A 109 -9.66 17.97 -12.97
N ARG A 110 -8.71 17.59 -13.84
CA ARG A 110 -7.27 17.81 -13.65
C ARG A 110 -6.92 19.29 -13.66
N GLU A 111 -7.47 20.07 -14.59
CA GLU A 111 -7.30 21.54 -14.63
C GLU A 111 -7.84 22.23 -13.37
N LEU A 112 -9.02 21.83 -12.88
CA LEU A 112 -9.56 22.34 -11.61
C LEU A 112 -8.66 21.98 -10.43
N SER A 113 -8.23 20.71 -10.33
CA SER A 113 -7.34 20.29 -9.25
C SER A 113 -5.96 20.96 -9.32
N GLY A 114 -5.48 21.28 -10.52
CA GLY A 114 -4.18 21.93 -10.76
C GLY A 114 -4.15 23.38 -10.31
N GLN A 115 -5.25 24.12 -10.47
CA GLN A 115 -5.38 25.49 -9.97
C GLN A 115 -5.33 25.58 -8.43
N TYR A 116 -5.60 24.47 -7.72
CA TYR A 116 -5.71 24.42 -6.25
C TYR A 116 -4.81 23.37 -5.60
N ALA A 117 -3.80 22.88 -6.32
CA ALA A 117 -2.82 21.90 -5.83
C ALA A 117 -2.07 22.38 -4.57
N ASN A 118 -2.07 23.70 -4.32
CA ASN A 118 -1.46 24.31 -3.13
C ASN A 118 -2.32 24.22 -1.86
N LEU A 119 -3.62 23.89 -1.96
CA LEU A 119 -4.54 23.80 -0.81
C LEU A 119 -4.88 22.35 -0.43
N PHE A 120 -4.81 21.42 -1.38
CA PHE A 120 -5.16 20.01 -1.15
C PHE A 120 -4.06 19.15 -0.50
N ARG A 121 -2.89 19.72 -0.19
CA ARG A 121 -1.84 19.01 0.57
C ARG A 121 -2.02 19.12 2.09
N ALA A 122 -3.25 19.34 2.55
CA ALA A 122 -3.60 19.32 3.96
C ALA A 122 -4.86 18.48 4.12
N GLN A 123 -4.67 17.19 4.36
CA GLN A 123 -5.55 16.29 5.13
C GLN A 123 -5.34 14.86 4.67
N THR A 124 -4.35 14.18 5.26
CA THR A 124 -4.47 12.78 5.72
C THR A 124 -3.12 12.34 6.25
N PHE A 125 -2.79 12.64 7.50
CA PHE A 125 -2.04 11.70 8.34
C PHE A 125 -2.50 11.86 9.79
N ALA A 126 -3.14 10.80 10.27
CA ALA A 126 -3.41 10.61 11.67
C ALA A 126 -2.09 10.36 12.40
N SER A 127 -1.51 11.39 12.99
CA SER A 127 -0.57 11.26 14.11
C SER A 127 -0.75 12.44 15.04
N ARG A 128 -1.09 12.14 16.30
CA ARG A 128 -1.09 13.08 17.42
C ARG A 128 0.33 13.60 17.65
N SER A 129 0.71 14.70 16.98
CA SER A 129 1.75 15.63 17.41
C SER A 129 1.79 16.80 16.43
N ILE A 130 1.28 17.95 16.88
CA ILE A 130 1.26 19.27 16.23
C ILE A 130 0.44 19.31 14.91
N PRO A 131 -0.74 19.95 14.90
CA PRO A 131 -1.47 20.18 13.65
C PRO A 131 -0.65 21.11 12.75
N VAL A 132 -0.52 20.73 11.48
CA VAL A 132 0.22 21.46 10.42
C VAL A 132 -0.19 22.94 10.33
N ASN A 133 -1.40 23.27 10.79
CA ASN A 133 -1.94 24.63 10.87
C ASN A 133 -1.13 25.55 11.79
N PHE A 134 -0.55 25.04 12.89
CA PHE A 134 0.23 25.88 13.81
C PHE A 134 1.54 26.34 13.18
N HIS A 135 2.17 25.49 12.36
CA HIS A 135 3.40 25.83 11.63
C HIS A 135 3.16 26.90 10.56
N GLN A 136 2.03 26.85 9.86
CA GLN A 136 1.66 27.87 8.87
C GLN A 136 1.29 29.21 9.52
N LEU A 137 0.60 29.17 10.67
CA LEU A 137 0.21 30.35 11.42
C LEU A 137 1.43 31.06 12.03
N ILE A 138 2.41 30.31 12.54
CA ILE A 138 3.71 30.82 12.99
C ILE A 138 4.49 31.46 11.84
N ARG A 139 4.52 30.82 10.66
CA ARG A 139 5.20 31.33 9.47
C ARG A 139 4.58 32.63 8.94
N ASN A 140 3.25 32.72 8.96
CA ASN A 140 2.52 33.88 8.47
C ASN A 140 2.51 35.03 9.49
N ALA A 141 2.58 34.73 10.79
CA ALA A 141 2.66 35.71 11.85
C ALA A 141 4.09 36.31 12.04
N GLY A 142 5.10 35.82 11.30
CA GLY A 142 6.48 36.31 11.40
C GLY A 142 7.19 35.98 12.71
N ILE A 143 6.56 35.20 13.60
CA ILE A 143 7.14 34.78 14.87
C ILE A 143 7.99 33.52 14.62
N SER A 144 9.12 33.68 13.93
CA SER A 144 10.07 32.57 13.78
C SER A 144 10.95 32.48 15.03
N THR A 145 10.98 31.31 15.68
CA THR A 145 11.96 31.00 16.74
C THR A 145 13.34 30.66 16.19
N THR A 146 13.57 30.73 14.88
CA THR A 146 14.92 30.66 14.31
C THR A 146 15.45 32.07 14.10
N ARG A 147 16.23 32.52 15.09
CA ARG A 147 17.20 33.60 14.94
C ARG A 147 18.05 33.29 13.69
N ASN A 148 17.80 33.97 12.58
CA ASN A 148 18.66 33.91 11.40
C ASN A 148 20.02 34.48 11.82
N LEU A 149 21.03 33.62 11.99
CA LEU A 149 22.42 34.05 12.05
C LEU A 149 22.78 34.50 10.64
N LEU A 150 22.93 35.82 10.47
CA LEU A 150 23.59 36.40 9.31
C LEU A 150 25.05 35.97 9.34
N ALA A 151 25.46 35.13 8.39
CA ALA A 151 26.84 34.99 7.98
C ALA A 151 26.86 34.67 6.48
N ASP A 152 27.40 35.64 5.75
CA ASP A 152 27.84 35.66 4.35
C ASP A 152 26.79 35.74 3.23
N ASP A 153 27.02 36.69 2.32
CA ASP A 153 26.16 37.25 1.26
C ASP A 153 25.66 36.26 0.18
N ALA A 154 25.96 34.97 0.33
CA ALA A 154 25.42 33.94 -0.54
C ALA A 154 24.16 33.35 0.12
N MET A 155 22.98 33.78 -0.34
CA MET A 155 21.65 33.25 0.02
C MET A 155 21.46 31.77 -0.39
N VAL A 156 22.35 30.88 0.06
CA VAL A 156 22.24 29.43 -0.07
C VAL A 156 21.68 28.89 1.25
N PRO A 157 20.48 28.29 1.26
CA PRO A 157 19.91 27.73 2.48
C PRO A 157 20.73 26.51 2.93
N ILE A 158 21.52 26.67 3.99
CA ILE A 158 22.21 25.55 4.63
C ILE A 158 21.20 24.81 5.51
N SER A 159 21.01 23.51 5.25
CA SER A 159 20.16 22.65 6.08
C SER A 159 20.76 22.56 7.49
N SER A 160 19.95 22.86 8.51
CA SER A 160 20.36 22.75 9.91
C SER A 160 20.96 21.37 10.22
N PRO A 161 22.07 21.25 10.96
CA PRO A 161 22.72 19.97 11.25
C PRO A 161 21.87 19.00 12.09
N LEU A 162 20.76 19.48 12.65
CA LEU A 162 19.83 18.72 13.48
C LEU A 162 18.62 18.15 12.73
N THR A 163 18.42 18.55 11.46
CA THR A 163 17.31 18.03 10.64
C THR A 163 17.89 17.05 9.63
N PRO A 164 17.74 15.72 9.82
CA PRO A 164 18.11 14.78 8.77
C PRO A 164 17.25 15.09 7.53
N PRO A 165 17.81 15.02 6.30
CA PRO A 165 17.02 15.24 5.10
C PRO A 165 15.85 14.25 5.08
N LEU A 166 14.63 14.78 5.17
CA LEU A 166 13.40 14.01 5.06
C LEU A 166 13.20 13.62 3.59
N GLY A 167 13.82 12.51 3.20
CA GLY A 167 13.62 11.86 1.92
C GLY A 167 14.18 10.44 1.96
N ASP A 168 13.69 9.57 1.08
CA ASP A 168 14.36 8.30 0.72
C ASP A 168 15.66 8.60 -0.05
N GLY A 169 16.46 9.53 0.48
CA GLY A 169 17.72 9.99 -0.08
C GLY A 169 18.72 8.87 0.05
N GLU A 170 19.14 8.35 -1.10
CA GLU A 170 20.34 7.54 -1.24
C GLU A 170 21.48 8.22 -0.47
N GLU A 171 22.07 7.51 0.49
CA GLU A 171 23.23 8.01 1.23
C GLU A 171 24.37 8.21 0.23
N THR A 172 24.71 9.47 -0.03
CA THR A 172 25.92 9.82 -0.75
C THR A 172 27.09 9.78 0.22
N ASP A 173 28.12 8.99 -0.08
CA ASP A 173 29.38 9.04 0.65
C ASP A 173 29.98 10.45 0.60
N LYS A 174 30.96 10.75 1.47
CA LYS A 174 31.72 12.02 1.51
C LYS A 174 32.38 12.43 0.17
N LYS A 175 32.29 11.59 -0.86
CA LYS A 175 32.78 11.80 -2.24
C LYS A 175 31.65 11.96 -3.29
N GLY A 176 30.39 12.07 -2.89
CA GLY A 176 29.25 12.26 -3.81
C GLY A 176 28.87 11.01 -4.61
N ALA A 177 29.46 9.85 -4.33
CA ALA A 177 29.08 8.59 -4.96
C ALA A 177 27.83 8.01 -4.26
N VAL A 178 26.83 7.64 -5.06
CA VAL A 178 25.62 6.93 -4.61
C VAL A 178 26.02 5.56 -4.08
N VAL A 179 25.90 5.34 -2.77
CA VAL A 179 26.18 4.03 -2.18
C VAL A 179 24.99 3.13 -2.49
N LYS A 180 25.15 2.21 -3.45
CA LYS A 180 24.18 1.12 -3.63
C LYS A 180 24.12 0.33 -2.33
N ARG A 181 22.96 0.32 -1.67
CA ARG A 181 22.73 -0.53 -0.50
C ARG A 181 22.92 -1.99 -0.90
N LEU A 182 24.00 -2.59 -0.44
CA LEU A 182 24.35 -4.00 -0.69
C LEU A 182 23.33 -4.98 -0.07
N LYS A 183 22.51 -4.50 0.87
CA LYS A 183 21.52 -5.29 1.60
C LYS A 183 20.11 -4.80 1.29
N VAL A 184 19.23 -5.74 0.96
CA VAL A 184 17.84 -5.49 0.63
C VAL A 184 16.95 -6.15 1.67
N GLN A 185 16.01 -5.38 2.22
CA GLN A 185 15.13 -5.84 3.28
C GLN A 185 13.70 -6.04 2.78
N ALA A 186 13.07 -7.13 3.21
CA ALA A 186 11.64 -7.36 3.06
C ALA A 186 11.01 -7.66 4.41
N ILE A 187 9.91 -6.96 4.74
CA ILE A 187 9.20 -7.11 6.01
C ILE A 187 7.75 -7.48 5.76
N LYS A 188 7.27 -8.52 6.42
CA LYS A 188 5.84 -8.84 6.51
C LYS A 188 5.33 -8.65 7.92
N LYS A 189 4.43 -7.68 8.07
CA LYS A 189 3.75 -7.36 9.33
C LYS A 189 2.48 -8.20 9.47
N ASP A 190 1.98 -8.28 10.70
CA ASP A 190 0.69 -8.89 11.05
C ASP A 190 0.50 -10.38 10.69
N ILE A 191 1.54 -11.19 10.88
CA ILE A 191 1.45 -12.63 10.65
C ILE A 191 0.70 -13.27 11.82
N LYS A 192 -0.44 -13.92 11.53
CA LYS A 192 -1.31 -14.61 12.49
C LYS A 192 -0.75 -15.99 12.90
N GLN A 193 0.52 -16.03 13.31
CA GLN A 193 1.20 -17.23 13.82
C GLN A 193 2.12 -16.85 14.99
N SER A 194 2.42 -17.83 15.84
CA SER A 194 3.36 -17.63 16.95
C SER A 194 4.79 -17.42 16.42
N PRO A 195 5.56 -16.45 16.95
CA PRO A 195 6.94 -16.21 16.52
C PRO A 195 7.82 -17.47 16.59
N LYS A 196 7.63 -18.33 17.61
CA LYS A 196 8.42 -19.56 17.77
C LYS A 196 8.27 -20.51 16.58
N LYS A 197 7.05 -20.65 16.05
CA LYS A 197 6.75 -21.53 14.90
C LYS A 197 7.30 -20.99 13.60
N VAL A 198 7.25 -19.66 13.40
CA VAL A 198 7.81 -19.01 12.20
C VAL A 198 9.34 -19.01 12.27
N ASN A 199 9.92 -18.74 13.44
CA ASN A 199 11.37 -18.72 13.63
C ASN A 199 12.00 -20.09 13.39
N LEU A 200 11.30 -21.18 13.70
CA LEU A 200 11.76 -22.54 13.38
C LEU A 200 12.05 -22.70 11.88
N VAL A 201 11.16 -22.17 11.02
CA VAL A 201 11.32 -22.24 9.56
C VAL A 201 12.31 -21.18 9.07
N ALA A 202 12.31 -19.97 9.67
CA ALA A 202 13.27 -18.93 9.31
C ALA A 202 14.73 -19.34 9.60
N LYS A 203 14.96 -20.12 10.66
CA LYS A 203 16.27 -20.70 10.98
C LYS A 203 16.76 -21.66 9.90
N LEU A 204 15.85 -22.44 9.30
CA LEU A 204 16.20 -23.39 8.24
C LEU A 204 16.82 -22.67 7.03
N VAL A 205 16.21 -21.57 6.60
CA VAL A 205 16.57 -20.88 5.35
C VAL A 205 17.68 -19.83 5.50
N ARG A 206 18.19 -19.61 6.71
CA ARG A 206 19.22 -18.61 6.96
C ARG A 206 20.56 -19.08 6.41
N GLY A 207 21.23 -18.23 5.64
CA GLY A 207 22.52 -18.54 4.99
C GLY A 207 22.41 -19.38 3.72
N MET A 208 21.19 -19.74 3.28
CA MET A 208 20.98 -20.41 2.01
C MET A 208 20.98 -19.41 0.84
N ARG A 209 21.32 -19.90 -0.35
CA ARG A 209 20.97 -19.22 -1.59
C ARG A 209 19.45 -19.06 -1.69
N VAL A 210 19.00 -17.95 -2.25
CA VAL A 210 17.57 -17.63 -2.34
C VAL A 210 16.80 -18.70 -3.13
N GLU A 211 17.36 -19.22 -4.21
CA GLU A 211 16.75 -20.30 -5.00
C GLU A 211 16.56 -21.58 -4.20
N ASP A 212 17.64 -22.04 -3.54
CA ASP A 212 17.62 -23.25 -2.71
C ASP A 212 16.63 -23.11 -1.55
N ALA A 213 16.57 -21.92 -0.93
CA ALA A 213 15.61 -21.61 0.11
C ALA A 213 14.16 -21.70 -0.40
N LEU A 214 13.87 -21.18 -1.59
CA LEU A 214 12.53 -21.25 -2.19
C LEU A 214 12.12 -22.71 -2.46
N LEU A 215 13.03 -23.53 -3.01
CA LEU A 215 12.79 -24.96 -3.24
C LEU A 215 12.55 -25.71 -1.93
N GLN A 216 13.40 -25.50 -0.93
CA GLN A 216 13.27 -26.14 0.39
C GLN A 216 11.94 -25.79 1.06
N LEU A 217 11.49 -24.54 0.93
CA LEU A 217 10.22 -24.08 1.49
C LEU A 217 8.99 -24.67 0.78
N GLN A 218 9.09 -25.01 -0.51
CA GLN A 218 8.00 -25.66 -1.24
C GLN A 218 7.77 -27.10 -0.75
N VAL A 219 8.84 -27.82 -0.41
CA VAL A 219 8.77 -29.21 0.09
C VAL A 219 8.44 -29.27 1.59
N THR A 220 8.72 -28.20 2.34
CA THR A 220 8.51 -28.18 3.79
C THR A 220 7.03 -28.19 4.17
N VAL A 221 6.60 -29.21 4.91
CA VAL A 221 5.19 -29.43 5.32
C VAL A 221 4.64 -28.37 6.30
N LYS A 222 5.50 -27.60 6.98
CA LYS A 222 5.07 -26.62 8.00
C LYS A 222 4.30 -25.46 7.35
N ARG A 223 3.11 -25.13 7.88
CA ARG A 223 2.30 -23.98 7.44
C ARG A 223 3.07 -22.64 7.38
N ALA A 224 4.06 -22.44 8.26
CA ALA A 224 4.88 -21.23 8.27
C ALA A 224 5.73 -21.08 6.99
N ALA A 225 6.06 -22.19 6.30
CA ALA A 225 6.85 -22.17 5.08
C ALA A 225 6.21 -21.33 3.97
N LYS A 226 4.88 -21.44 3.78
CA LYS A 226 4.15 -20.58 2.83
C LYS A 226 4.32 -19.10 3.11
N THR A 227 4.32 -18.70 4.38
CA THR A 227 4.51 -17.29 4.77
C THR A 227 5.94 -16.83 4.50
N VAL A 228 6.94 -17.64 4.88
CA VAL A 228 8.36 -17.32 4.68
C VAL A 228 8.68 -17.27 3.18
N TYR A 229 8.16 -18.20 2.39
CA TYR A 229 8.29 -18.26 0.93
C TYR A 229 7.85 -16.95 0.28
N GLN A 230 6.67 -16.44 0.65
CA GLN A 230 6.16 -15.18 0.11
C GLN A 230 7.07 -13.99 0.43
N VAL A 231 7.69 -13.96 1.62
CA VAL A 231 8.58 -12.86 2.01
C VAL A 231 9.91 -12.95 1.28
N ILE A 232 10.50 -14.14 1.15
CA ILE A 232 11.74 -14.33 0.38
C ILE A 232 11.51 -14.03 -1.11
N HIS A 233 10.39 -14.48 -1.67
CA HIS A 233 10.03 -14.17 -3.04
C HIS A 233 9.88 -12.66 -3.28
N SER A 234 9.27 -11.95 -2.32
CA SER A 234 9.18 -10.48 -2.35
C SER A 234 10.55 -9.82 -2.20
N ALA A 235 11.44 -10.35 -1.35
CA ALA A 235 12.80 -9.85 -1.19
C ALA A 235 13.60 -9.96 -2.49
N ARG A 236 13.51 -11.12 -3.16
CA ARG A 236 14.11 -11.34 -4.49
C ARG A 236 13.60 -10.34 -5.52
N ALA A 237 12.29 -10.11 -5.57
CA ALA A 237 11.68 -9.15 -6.50
C ALA A 237 12.13 -7.70 -6.22
N ASN A 238 12.19 -7.30 -4.94
CA ASN A 238 12.68 -5.97 -4.55
C ASN A 238 14.16 -5.78 -4.90
N ALA A 239 14.97 -6.82 -4.70
CA ALA A 239 16.40 -6.79 -5.01
C ALA A 239 16.64 -6.60 -6.52
N ALA A 240 15.91 -7.34 -7.36
CA ALA A 240 16.03 -7.23 -8.81
C ALA A 240 15.50 -5.89 -9.34
N HIS A 241 14.30 -5.47 -8.90
CA HIS A 241 13.62 -4.31 -9.48
C HIS A 241 14.13 -2.97 -8.94
N ASN A 242 14.31 -2.84 -7.62
CA ASN A 242 14.63 -1.55 -6.99
C ASN A 242 16.13 -1.34 -6.81
N HIS A 243 16.90 -2.41 -6.58
CA HIS A 243 18.32 -2.32 -6.27
C HIS A 243 19.23 -2.78 -7.42
N GLY A 244 18.65 -3.38 -8.47
CA GLY A 244 19.40 -3.87 -9.64
C GLY A 244 20.40 -4.98 -9.31
N LEU A 245 20.11 -5.78 -8.27
CA LEU A 245 20.93 -6.91 -7.88
C LEU A 245 20.58 -8.16 -8.70
N ASP A 246 21.56 -9.02 -8.96
CA ASP A 246 21.37 -10.26 -9.71
C ASP A 246 20.58 -11.28 -8.87
N PRO A 247 19.36 -11.67 -9.26
CA PRO A 247 18.49 -12.55 -8.47
C PRO A 247 19.09 -13.94 -8.20
N ASP A 248 19.96 -14.43 -9.09
CA ASP A 248 20.52 -15.80 -9.02
C ASP A 248 21.69 -15.88 -8.04
N LYS A 249 22.28 -14.73 -7.71
CA LYS A 249 23.42 -14.57 -6.80
C LYS A 249 23.02 -14.15 -5.38
N LEU A 250 21.72 -14.04 -5.11
CA LEU A 250 21.24 -13.62 -3.81
C LEU A 250 21.37 -14.73 -2.75
N ILE A 251 21.83 -14.32 -1.58
CA ILE A 251 21.89 -15.14 -0.36
C ILE A 251 21.01 -14.51 0.72
N VAL A 252 20.31 -15.34 1.48
CA VAL A 252 19.58 -14.91 2.67
C VAL A 252 20.57 -14.70 3.81
N GLU A 253 21.01 -13.46 4.01
CA GLU A 253 21.94 -13.12 5.09
C GLU A 253 21.28 -13.29 6.45
N GLU A 254 20.12 -12.65 6.64
CA GLU A 254 19.39 -12.68 7.89
C GLU A 254 17.92 -12.98 7.66
N ALA A 255 17.37 -13.86 8.50
CA ALA A 255 15.94 -14.11 8.58
C ALA A 255 15.56 -14.23 10.05
N PHE A 256 14.85 -13.23 10.57
CA PHE A 256 14.47 -13.19 11.98
C PHE A 256 13.02 -12.74 12.17
N VAL A 257 12.46 -13.16 13.31
CA VAL A 257 11.06 -12.95 13.63
C VAL A 257 10.93 -12.11 14.89
N GLY A 258 10.25 -10.98 14.78
CA GLY A 258 9.89 -10.13 15.90
C GLY A 258 8.50 -10.44 16.46
N LYS A 259 8.27 -10.09 17.73
CA LYS A 259 6.93 -10.07 18.32
C LYS A 259 6.08 -9.00 17.63
N GLY A 260 4.82 -9.31 17.37
CA GLY A 260 3.80 -8.35 16.93
C GLY A 260 2.81 -8.07 18.05
N LEU A 261 1.62 -7.56 17.70
CA LEU A 261 0.56 -7.31 18.66
C LEU A 261 -0.04 -8.62 19.17
N TYR A 262 0.02 -8.84 20.48
CA TYR A 262 -0.53 -10.03 21.14
C TYR A 262 -1.91 -9.71 21.69
N LEU A 263 -2.92 -10.43 21.23
CA LEU A 263 -4.31 -10.21 21.66
C LEU A 263 -4.63 -11.11 22.85
N LYS A 264 -4.98 -10.52 23.99
CA LYS A 264 -5.43 -11.24 25.19
C LYS A 264 -6.92 -11.61 25.07
N ARG A 265 -7.30 -12.81 25.48
CA ARG A 265 -8.67 -13.37 25.50
C ARG A 265 -8.88 -14.09 26.82
N LEU A 266 -10.08 -14.02 27.38
CA LEU A 266 -10.42 -14.77 28.58
C LEU A 266 -10.57 -16.26 28.23
N SER A 267 -10.06 -17.13 29.08
CA SER A 267 -10.18 -18.58 29.00
C SER A 267 -10.85 -19.08 30.27
N TYR A 268 -12.05 -19.63 30.15
CA TYR A 268 -12.78 -20.16 31.29
C TYR A 268 -12.28 -21.56 31.63
N HIS A 269 -12.18 -21.86 32.92
CA HIS A 269 -11.76 -23.15 33.46
C HIS A 269 -12.74 -23.64 34.53
N ALA A 270 -12.62 -24.91 34.92
CA ALA A 270 -13.48 -25.51 35.95
C ALA A 270 -13.34 -24.79 37.31
N LYS A 271 -14.35 -24.98 38.18
CA LYS A 271 -14.39 -24.42 39.55
C LYS A 271 -14.32 -22.88 39.61
N GLY A 272 -14.98 -22.19 38.67
CA GLY A 272 -15.04 -20.72 38.63
C GLY A 272 -13.70 -20.03 38.35
N ARG A 273 -12.68 -20.76 37.87
CA ARG A 273 -11.36 -20.19 37.57
C ARG A 273 -11.33 -19.60 36.16
N CYS A 274 -10.59 -18.52 35.96
CA CYS A 274 -10.33 -17.95 34.64
C CYS A 274 -8.84 -17.66 34.41
N GLY A 275 -8.37 -17.96 33.20
CA GLY A 275 -7.02 -17.65 32.73
C GLY A 275 -7.05 -16.68 31.54
N VAL A 276 -5.89 -16.16 31.16
CA VAL A 276 -5.75 -15.29 29.98
C VAL A 276 -5.07 -16.05 28.85
N MET A 277 -5.82 -16.38 27.82
CA MET A 277 -5.29 -16.92 26.57
C MET A 277 -4.74 -15.79 25.70
N VAL A 278 -3.58 -16.02 25.06
CA VAL A 278 -2.99 -15.04 24.15
C VAL A 278 -3.04 -15.56 22.72
N ARG A 279 -3.54 -14.74 21.78
CA ARG A 279 -3.43 -14.96 20.34
C ARG A 279 -2.23 -14.17 19.81
N PRO A 280 -1.07 -14.82 19.62
CA PRO A 280 0.14 -14.13 19.19
C PRO A 280 0.07 -13.77 17.72
N ARG A 281 0.62 -12.60 17.39
CA ARG A 281 0.96 -12.21 16.03
C ARG A 281 2.45 -11.88 15.96
N CYS A 282 3.05 -11.99 14.78
CA CYS A 282 4.48 -11.74 14.60
C CYS A 282 4.76 -10.89 13.35
N ARG A 283 5.99 -10.39 13.26
CA ARG A 283 6.55 -9.77 12.06
C ARG A 283 7.77 -10.57 11.61
N LEU A 284 7.89 -10.84 10.33
CA LEU A 284 9.05 -11.51 9.74
C LEU A 284 9.85 -10.48 8.96
N THR A 285 11.15 -10.43 9.20
CA THR A 285 12.10 -9.62 8.47
C THR A 285 13.11 -10.54 7.81
N VAL A 286 13.29 -10.36 6.51
CA VAL A 286 14.30 -11.05 5.71
C VAL A 286 15.21 -9.99 5.10
N VAL A 287 16.51 -10.21 5.21
CA VAL A 287 17.55 -9.40 4.58
C VAL A 287 18.30 -10.30 3.60
N VAL A 288 18.37 -9.85 2.35
CA VAL A 288 19.13 -10.51 1.29
C VAL A 288 20.28 -9.61 0.85
N ARG A 289 21.37 -10.24 0.43
CA ARG A 289 22.52 -9.56 -0.18
C ARG A 289 23.03 -10.38 -1.36
N GLU A 290 23.83 -9.76 -2.20
CA GLU A 290 24.61 -10.52 -3.19
C GLU A 290 25.72 -11.33 -2.52
N ALA A 291 25.98 -12.50 -3.07
CA ALA A 291 27.12 -13.32 -2.72
C ALA A 291 28.42 -12.62 -3.12
N THR A 292 29.45 -12.72 -2.28
CA THR A 292 30.79 -12.27 -2.69
C THR A 292 31.39 -13.26 -3.69
N ALA A 293 32.30 -12.82 -4.55
CA ALA A 293 32.93 -13.68 -5.55
C ALA A 293 33.61 -14.93 -4.94
N GLU A 294 34.17 -14.79 -3.73
CA GLU A 294 34.76 -15.90 -2.97
C GLU A 294 33.71 -16.92 -2.54
N GLU A 295 32.55 -16.46 -2.06
CA GLU A 295 31.42 -17.31 -1.69
C GLU A 295 30.87 -18.04 -2.91
N GLU A 296 30.76 -17.36 -4.06
CA GLU A 296 30.34 -17.99 -5.32
C GLU A 296 31.32 -19.09 -5.76
N ALA A 297 32.62 -18.81 -5.73
CA ALA A 297 33.65 -19.78 -6.07
C ALA A 297 33.62 -20.99 -5.13
N LYS A 298 33.38 -20.76 -3.83
CA LYS A 298 33.24 -21.85 -2.84
C LYS A 298 32.00 -22.70 -3.11
N ILE A 299 30.87 -22.08 -3.43
CA ILE A 299 29.63 -22.80 -3.78
C ILE A 299 29.84 -23.61 -5.07
N ALA A 300 30.49 -23.05 -6.08
CA ALA A 300 30.81 -23.76 -7.32
C ALA A 300 31.72 -24.97 -7.06
N LYS A 301 32.78 -24.80 -6.25
CA LYS A 301 33.65 -25.91 -5.83
C LYS A 301 32.87 -27.01 -5.11
N LEU A 302 31.99 -26.65 -4.18
CA LEU A 302 31.15 -27.61 -3.46
C LEU A 302 30.18 -28.36 -4.38
N ARG A 303 29.60 -27.68 -5.38
CA ARG A 303 28.74 -28.32 -6.39
C ARG A 303 29.49 -29.35 -7.23
N VAL A 304 30.72 -29.02 -7.64
CA VAL A 304 31.59 -29.94 -8.38
C VAL A 304 32.05 -31.10 -7.50
N SER A 305 32.43 -30.85 -6.24
CA SER A 305 32.87 -31.92 -5.33
C SER A 305 31.73 -32.87 -4.97
N ASN A 306 30.52 -32.33 -4.77
CA ASN A 306 29.33 -33.13 -4.46
C ASN A 306 28.71 -33.75 -5.71
N TYR A 307 29.23 -33.48 -6.91
CA TYR A 307 28.73 -34.06 -8.14
C TYR A 307 29.02 -35.56 -8.17
N LYS A 308 27.98 -36.35 -7.88
CA LYS A 308 28.04 -37.79 -8.03
C LYS A 308 27.58 -38.17 -9.43
N LYS A 309 28.50 -38.71 -10.25
CA LYS A 309 28.16 -39.26 -11.56
C LYS A 309 27.30 -40.51 -11.38
N LEU A 310 26.00 -40.40 -11.66
CA LEU A 310 25.09 -41.56 -11.64
C LEU A 310 25.47 -42.56 -12.73
N THR A 311 25.51 -43.83 -12.36
CA THR A 311 25.73 -44.96 -13.28
C THR A 311 24.56 -45.11 -14.26
N ARG A 312 24.78 -45.80 -15.39
CA ARG A 312 23.74 -46.03 -16.41
C ARG A 312 22.47 -46.65 -15.81
N LYS A 313 22.64 -47.57 -14.84
CA LYS A 313 21.56 -48.24 -14.09
C LYS A 313 20.80 -47.29 -13.16
N GLU A 314 21.49 -46.44 -12.39
CA GLU A 314 20.85 -45.45 -11.50
C GLU A 314 20.08 -44.38 -12.29
N ARG A 315 20.60 -43.95 -13.45
CA ARG A 315 19.88 -43.06 -14.37
C ARG A 315 18.60 -43.69 -14.91
N GLN A 316 18.61 -45.00 -15.12
CA GLN A 316 17.47 -45.77 -15.63
C GLN A 316 16.41 -46.03 -14.55
N LEU A 317 16.83 -46.13 -13.27
CA LEU A 317 15.95 -46.32 -12.11
C LEU A 317 15.30 -45.02 -11.60
N MET A 318 15.85 -43.86 -11.98
CA MET A 318 15.28 -42.53 -11.69
C MET A 318 14.56 -41.95 -12.91
N PRO A 319 13.41 -42.50 -13.29
CA PRO A 319 12.27 -41.65 -13.64
C PRO A 319 11.10 -41.99 -12.71
N HIS A 320 10.18 -41.05 -12.58
CA HIS A 320 8.97 -41.19 -11.77
C HIS A 320 7.97 -42.16 -12.43
N ARG A 321 8.39 -43.39 -12.77
CA ARG A 321 7.51 -44.49 -13.16
C ARG A 321 7.66 -45.59 -12.13
N LEU A 322 6.52 -45.94 -11.53
CA LEU A 322 6.38 -47.10 -10.68
C LEU A 322 7.00 -48.28 -11.43
N ILE A 323 7.98 -48.95 -10.83
CA ILE A 323 8.45 -50.24 -11.35
C ILE A 323 7.26 -51.17 -11.14
N GLU A 324 6.47 -51.41 -12.19
CA GLU A 324 5.51 -52.50 -12.20
C GLU A 324 6.32 -53.79 -12.14
N VAL A 325 6.60 -54.25 -10.93
CA VAL A 325 7.19 -55.56 -10.71
C VAL A 325 6.07 -56.55 -11.04
N SER A 326 5.98 -56.99 -12.30
CA SER A 326 5.19 -58.17 -12.62
C SER A 326 5.85 -59.32 -11.85
N PRO A 327 5.21 -59.89 -10.83
CA PRO A 327 5.85 -60.92 -10.04
C PRO A 327 6.13 -62.13 -10.93
N ARG A 328 7.23 -62.84 -10.66
CA ARG A 328 7.78 -63.89 -11.55
C ARG A 328 6.76 -65.00 -11.88
N TRP A 329 5.74 -65.20 -11.05
CA TRP A 329 4.62 -66.13 -11.28
C TRP A 329 3.66 -65.68 -12.39
N ALA A 330 3.62 -64.40 -12.75
CA ALA A 330 2.79 -63.87 -13.83
C ALA A 330 3.37 -64.13 -15.25
N ARG A 331 4.65 -64.53 -15.38
CA ARG A 331 5.22 -64.93 -16.68
C ARG A 331 4.67 -66.27 -17.17
N LYS A 332 4.41 -67.21 -16.25
CA LYS A 332 3.98 -68.56 -16.59
C LYS A 332 2.60 -68.60 -17.26
N ARG A 333 1.66 -67.74 -16.82
CA ARG A 333 0.31 -67.64 -17.43
C ARG A 333 0.29 -67.06 -18.84
N LYS A 334 1.32 -66.29 -19.24
CA LYS A 334 1.35 -65.67 -20.57
C LYS A 334 1.87 -66.62 -21.64
N GLU A 335 2.72 -67.58 -21.26
CA GLU A 335 3.15 -68.69 -22.13
C GLU A 335 2.01 -69.69 -22.35
N GLU A 336 1.17 -69.94 -21.33
CA GLU A 336 -0.01 -70.82 -21.44
C GLU A 336 -1.15 -70.19 -22.27
N ALA A 337 -1.35 -68.87 -22.18
CA ALA A 337 -2.38 -68.16 -22.96
C ALA A 337 -1.99 -67.91 -24.44
N GLY A 338 -0.72 -68.07 -24.80
CA GLY A 338 -0.21 -67.94 -26.18
C GLY A 338 -0.17 -69.26 -26.96
N ALA A 339 -0.47 -70.39 -26.31
CA ALA A 339 -0.48 -71.72 -26.93
C ALA A 339 -1.85 -72.14 -27.48
N THR A 340 -2.88 -71.30 -27.32
CA THR A 340 -4.24 -71.52 -27.85
C THR A 340 -4.72 -70.32 -28.66
N ALA A 341 -3.93 -69.89 -29.66
CA ALA A 341 -4.34 -68.94 -30.68
C ALA A 341 -3.70 -69.31 -32.02
#